data_AF-A0A935R505-F1
#
_entry.id   AF-A0A935R505-F1
#
_cell.length_a   1.000
_cell.length_b   1.000
_cell.length_c   1.000
_cell.angle_alpha   90.00
_cell.angle_beta   90.00
_cell.angle_gamma   90.00
#
_symmetry.space_group_name_H-M   'P 1'
#
loop_
_entity.id
_entity.type
_entity.pdbx_description
1 polymer ?
#
loop_
_entity_poly.entity_id
_entity_poly.type
_entity_poly.pdbx_seq_one_letter_code
_entity_poly.pdbx_strand_id
1 'polypeptide(L)'
;MPWSYQAIPVTNHGAQAVNLSLSARVLGPDGAPAAAFRPDNRGGESPNGAVTALLRVPAGGEAVAVLPVYVDEALLRQDDGLAYTRRVEVSALGQATPLVVISAPLHVSEGSAAASLGLLVGLVSAALGLRQLKREGPAWLGEPPTSTLLTISLFAAVAFLFNAASLLIGVGVATVLGPFSPLLTGLIDGAARAAMLATLLTLHPRPGVAGLYLLTQALLSAFTFGRIGLIELLFVAKRLFWVELFLRAFGLTTHPAWRDEPRLRRWARLAAALCCAEVISEATSLMLSVALYRLFLADWYVVMMLLGPALGYTALACALAVPFAESLRRIQR
;
A
#
# COMPACT_ATOMS: atom_id res chain seq x y z
N MET A 1 -2.14 -31.99 -1.78
CA MET A 1 -0.77 -31.42 -1.77
C MET A 1 -0.67 -30.43 -0.61
N PRO A 2 0.49 -30.24 0.03
CA PRO A 2 0.62 -29.27 1.11
C PRO A 2 0.38 -27.85 0.59
N TRP A 3 -0.40 -27.07 1.35
CA TRP A 3 -0.73 -25.68 1.05
C TRP A 3 0.45 -24.75 1.32
N SER A 4 1.17 -25.01 2.40
CA SER A 4 2.36 -24.27 2.79
C SER A 4 3.31 -25.17 3.59
N TYR A 5 4.47 -24.62 3.96
CA TYR A 5 5.44 -25.29 4.81
C TYR A 5 5.79 -24.38 5.98
N GLN A 6 6.02 -25.00 7.12
CA GLN A 6 6.40 -24.30 8.32
C GLN A 6 7.76 -24.76 8.81
N ALA A 7 8.65 -23.80 9.03
CA ALA A 7 9.93 -24.00 9.68
C ALA A 7 9.78 -23.92 11.20
N ILE A 8 10.30 -24.93 11.89
CA ILE A 8 10.40 -24.95 13.35
C ILE A 8 11.89 -25.08 13.71
N PRO A 9 12.55 -23.99 14.11
CA PRO A 9 13.93 -24.05 14.60
C PRO A 9 13.95 -24.73 15.97
N VAL A 10 14.90 -25.65 16.15
CA VAL A 10 15.12 -26.36 17.41
C VAL A 10 16.59 -26.27 17.78
N THR A 11 16.85 -25.74 18.96
CA THR A 11 18.20 -25.61 19.52
C THR A 11 18.41 -26.65 20.62
N ASN A 12 19.52 -27.37 20.55
CA ASN A 12 19.91 -28.35 21.56
C ASN A 12 21.07 -27.78 22.41
N HIS A 13 20.77 -27.42 23.66
CA HIS A 13 21.79 -26.97 24.62
C HIS A 13 22.48 -28.13 25.36
N GLY A 14 22.16 -29.38 25.06
CA GLY A 14 22.74 -30.56 25.68
C GLY A 14 24.09 -30.95 25.10
N ALA A 15 24.82 -31.77 25.87
CA ALA A 15 26.15 -32.29 25.50
C ALA A 15 26.12 -33.46 24.49
N GLN A 16 24.93 -33.95 24.12
CA GLN A 16 24.76 -35.07 23.19
C GLN A 16 23.77 -34.72 22.09
N ALA A 17 23.93 -35.34 20.92
CA ALA A 17 22.97 -35.21 19.83
C ALA A 17 21.66 -35.95 20.17
N VAL A 18 20.52 -35.34 19.85
CA VAL A 18 19.20 -35.87 20.18
C VAL A 18 18.39 -36.09 18.91
N ASN A 19 17.71 -37.23 18.82
CA ASN A 19 16.72 -37.51 17.79
C ASN A 19 15.33 -37.15 18.33
N LEU A 20 14.64 -36.25 17.64
CA LEU A 20 13.35 -35.70 18.02
C LEU A 20 12.29 -36.10 17.00
N SER A 21 11.08 -36.31 17.49
CA SER A 21 9.86 -36.40 16.71
C SER A 21 9.04 -35.13 16.95
N LEU A 22 8.78 -34.37 15.91
CA LEU A 22 7.95 -33.18 15.96
C LEU A 22 6.59 -33.50 15.36
N SER A 23 5.53 -33.33 16.13
CA SER A 23 4.16 -33.53 15.69
C SER A 23 3.40 -32.20 15.74
N ALA A 24 2.90 -31.74 14.59
CA ALA A 24 2.08 -30.55 14.49
C ALA A 24 0.63 -30.92 14.17
N ARG A 25 -0.31 -30.26 14.85
CA ARG A 25 -1.75 -30.38 14.60
C ARG A 25 -2.42 -29.02 14.75
N VAL A 26 -3.51 -28.82 14.02
CA VAL A 26 -4.38 -27.65 14.17
C VAL A 26 -5.63 -28.10 14.88
N LEU A 27 -5.97 -27.40 15.96
CA LEU A 27 -7.15 -27.64 16.77
C LEU A 27 -8.21 -26.59 16.45
N GLY A 28 -9.46 -27.04 16.37
CA GLY A 28 -10.63 -26.16 16.37
C GLY A 28 -10.94 -25.60 17.76
N PRO A 29 -12.01 -24.80 17.88
CA PRO A 29 -12.41 -24.18 19.14
C PRO A 29 -12.81 -25.20 20.21
N ASP A 30 -13.29 -26.37 19.80
CA ASP A 30 -13.63 -27.48 20.68
C ASP A 30 -12.39 -28.24 21.20
N GLY A 31 -11.19 -27.81 20.80
CA GLY A 31 -9.93 -28.49 21.14
C GLY A 31 -9.69 -29.79 20.37
N ALA A 32 -10.61 -30.19 19.50
CA ALA A 32 -10.47 -31.34 18.59
C ALA A 32 -9.66 -30.97 17.33
N PRO A 33 -8.99 -31.94 16.67
CA PRO A 33 -8.30 -31.69 15.41
C PRO A 33 -9.25 -31.13 14.35
N ALA A 34 -8.90 -29.98 13.78
CA ALA A 34 -9.71 -29.31 12.77
C ALA A 34 -9.70 -30.09 11.46
N ALA A 35 -10.88 -30.45 10.95
CA ALA A 35 -11.03 -31.25 9.74
C ALA A 35 -10.39 -30.58 8.51
N ALA A 36 -10.53 -29.25 8.41
CA ALA A 36 -9.98 -28.44 7.33
C ALA A 36 -8.43 -28.48 7.21
N PHE A 37 -7.71 -28.94 8.24
CA PHE A 37 -6.25 -28.96 8.25
C PHE A 37 -5.64 -30.38 8.22
N ARG A 38 -6.46 -31.40 7.93
CA ARG A 38 -6.00 -32.79 7.93
C ARG A 38 -5.07 -33.07 6.74
N PRO A 39 -3.96 -33.81 6.94
CA PRO A 39 -3.09 -34.22 5.86
C PRO A 39 -3.77 -35.27 4.97
N ASP A 40 -4.00 -34.94 3.70
CA ASP A 40 -4.34 -35.91 2.66
C ASP A 40 -3.04 -36.56 2.16
N ASN A 41 -2.63 -37.66 2.81
CA ASN A 41 -1.55 -38.51 2.34
C ASN A 41 -2.15 -39.69 1.58
N ARG A 42 -1.73 -39.87 0.31
CA ARG A 42 -2.08 -40.95 -0.63
C ARG A 42 -1.70 -42.39 -0.19
N GLY A 43 -1.80 -42.72 1.10
CA GLY A 43 -1.50 -44.04 1.62
C GLY A 43 -1.87 -44.28 3.09
N GLY A 44 -2.60 -43.36 3.72
CA GLY A 44 -3.05 -43.51 5.10
C GLY A 44 -3.33 -42.15 5.72
N GLU A 45 -4.59 -41.90 6.05
CA GLU A 45 -4.97 -40.80 6.93
C GLU A 45 -4.18 -40.95 8.24
N SER A 46 -3.51 -39.87 8.68
CA SER A 46 -3.06 -39.81 10.08
C SER A 46 -4.33 -39.75 10.93
N PRO A 47 -4.69 -40.79 11.70
CA PRO A 47 -5.99 -40.86 12.38
C PRO A 47 -6.22 -39.66 13.31
N ASN A 48 -5.13 -39.08 13.80
CA ASN A 48 -5.13 -37.95 14.74
C ASN A 48 -5.01 -36.57 14.07
N GLY A 49 -4.99 -36.50 12.73
CA GLY A 49 -4.83 -35.25 11.98
C GLY A 49 -3.47 -34.58 12.15
N ALA A 50 -2.48 -35.32 12.67
CA ALA A 50 -1.16 -34.78 12.99
C ALA A 50 -0.17 -35.04 11.86
N VAL A 51 0.66 -34.04 11.58
CA VAL A 51 1.80 -34.12 10.67
C VAL A 51 3.06 -34.28 11.50
N THR A 52 3.84 -35.33 11.21
CA THR A 52 5.04 -35.65 11.99
C THR A 52 6.29 -35.57 11.14
N ALA A 53 7.37 -34.99 11.67
CA ALA A 53 8.70 -35.03 11.09
C ALA A 53 9.73 -35.50 12.12
N LEU A 54 10.75 -36.22 11.65
CA LEU A 54 11.89 -36.63 12.45
C LEU A 54 13.03 -35.64 12.23
N LEU A 55 13.65 -35.19 13.31
CA LEU A 55 14.76 -34.23 13.28
C LEU A 55 15.88 -34.72 14.18
N ARG A 56 17.11 -34.74 13.67
CA ARG A 56 18.30 -34.95 14.49
C ARG A 56 18.97 -33.62 14.76
N VAL A 57 19.11 -33.25 16.03
CA VAL A 57 19.74 -31.99 16.45
C VAL A 57 21.11 -32.30 17.06
N PRO A 58 22.22 -31.75 16.53
CA PRO A 58 23.56 -31.98 17.07
C PRO A 58 23.71 -31.38 18.49
N ALA A 59 24.70 -31.85 19.25
CA ALA A 59 25.02 -31.30 20.57
C ALA A 59 25.44 -29.83 20.46
N GLY A 60 24.89 -28.95 21.30
CA GLY A 60 25.19 -27.52 21.27
C GLY A 60 24.79 -26.79 19.98
N GLY A 61 24.02 -27.43 19.09
CA GLY A 61 23.70 -26.89 17.76
C GLY A 61 22.21 -26.68 17.52
N GLU A 62 21.90 -26.22 16.31
CA GLU A 62 20.55 -25.92 15.85
C GLU A 62 20.20 -26.75 14.61
N ALA A 63 18.95 -27.17 14.50
CA ALA A 63 18.40 -27.75 13.29
C ALA A 63 16.95 -27.30 13.08
N VAL A 64 16.50 -27.26 11.82
CA VAL A 64 15.16 -26.79 11.46
C VAL A 64 14.33 -27.96 10.93
N ALA A 65 13.19 -28.22 11.55
CA ALA A 65 12.18 -29.12 10.98
C ALA A 65 11.25 -28.35 10.03
N VAL A 66 10.98 -28.93 8.87
CA VAL A 66 10.01 -28.39 7.91
C VAL A 66 8.78 -29.28 7.91
N LEU A 67 7.66 -28.75 8.38
CA LEU A 67 6.38 -29.45 8.46
C LEU A 67 5.41 -28.90 7.42
N PRO A 68 4.82 -29.75 6.56
CA PRO A 68 3.78 -29.32 5.65
C PRO A 68 2.51 -28.93 6.41
N VAL A 69 1.87 -27.85 5.96
CA VAL A 69 0.55 -27.41 6.39
C VAL A 69 -0.44 -27.73 5.27
N TYR A 70 -1.47 -28.49 5.59
CA TYR A 70 -2.54 -28.86 4.66
C TYR A 70 -3.76 -28.00 4.96
N VAL A 71 -4.48 -27.62 3.91
CA VAL A 71 -5.71 -26.84 4.00
C VAL A 71 -6.69 -27.40 2.97
N ASP A 72 -7.88 -27.78 3.42
CA ASP A 72 -9.04 -28.04 2.59
C ASP A 72 -9.94 -26.79 2.61
N GLU A 73 -9.91 -26.02 1.53
CA GLU A 73 -10.69 -24.78 1.42
C GLU A 73 -12.20 -25.01 1.50
N ALA A 74 -12.72 -26.18 1.11
CA ALA A 74 -14.15 -26.44 1.13
C ALA A 74 -14.67 -26.59 2.56
N LEU A 75 -13.89 -27.29 3.40
CA LEU A 75 -14.19 -27.44 4.84
C LEU A 75 -13.90 -26.14 5.61
N LEU A 76 -12.84 -25.42 5.23
CA LEU A 76 -12.50 -24.14 5.86
C LEU A 76 -13.61 -23.09 5.71
N ARG A 77 -14.26 -23.02 4.54
CA ARG A 77 -15.41 -22.11 4.28
C ARG A 77 -16.68 -22.48 5.05
N GLN A 78 -16.82 -23.74 5.47
CA GLN A 78 -17.96 -24.17 6.29
C GLN A 78 -17.77 -23.78 7.76
N ASP A 79 -16.51 -23.69 8.20
CA ASP A 79 -16.08 -23.37 9.56
C ASP A 79 -15.74 -21.87 9.75
N ASP A 80 -16.32 -21.00 8.91
CA ASP A 80 -15.94 -19.59 8.81
C ASP A 80 -16.08 -18.85 10.16
N GLY A 81 -14.97 -18.28 10.65
CA GLY A 81 -14.91 -17.55 11.93
C GLY A 81 -14.46 -18.35 13.16
N LEU A 82 -14.07 -19.63 13.03
CA LEU A 82 -13.55 -20.38 14.19
C LEU A 82 -12.10 -19.98 14.54
N ALA A 83 -11.85 -19.75 15.83
CA ALA A 83 -10.49 -19.53 16.34
C ALA A 83 -9.74 -20.85 16.36
N TYR A 84 -8.77 -21.02 15.45
CA TYR A 84 -7.93 -22.20 15.43
C TYR A 84 -6.73 -22.04 16.35
N THR A 85 -6.32 -23.14 16.99
CA THR A 85 -5.08 -23.19 17.78
C THR A 85 -4.12 -24.17 17.14
N ARG A 86 -2.95 -23.68 16.75
CA ARG A 86 -1.85 -24.53 16.32
C ARG A 86 -1.15 -25.10 17.53
N ARG A 87 -0.97 -26.42 17.57
CA ARG A 87 -0.24 -27.13 18.62
C ARG A 87 0.90 -27.95 18.02
N VAL A 88 2.11 -27.72 18.52
CA VAL A 88 3.33 -28.47 18.17
C VAL A 88 3.81 -29.20 19.40
N GLU A 89 4.05 -30.49 19.27
CA GLU A 89 4.59 -31.35 20.30
C GLU A 89 5.95 -31.86 19.85
N VAL A 90 6.96 -31.66 20.67
CA VAL A 90 8.32 -32.16 20.43
C VAL A 90 8.59 -33.26 21.45
N SER A 91 8.82 -34.48 21.00
CA SER A 91 9.18 -35.62 21.85
C SER A 91 10.53 -36.19 21.45
N ALA A 92 11.25 -36.78 22.40
CA ALA A 92 12.40 -37.62 22.05
C ALA A 92 11.91 -38.86 21.29
N LEU A 93 12.66 -39.28 20.28
CA LEU A 93 12.31 -40.47 19.51
C LEU A 93 12.20 -41.69 20.43
N GLY A 94 11.02 -42.34 20.44
CA GLY A 94 10.73 -43.48 21.30
C GLY A 94 10.10 -43.15 22.67
N GLN A 95 9.92 -41.87 23.00
CA GLN A 95 9.18 -41.46 24.20
C GLN A 95 7.75 -41.01 23.86
N ALA A 96 6.79 -41.46 24.67
CA ALA A 96 5.38 -41.09 24.53
C ALA A 96 5.06 -39.70 25.11
N THR A 97 5.86 -39.23 26.06
CA THR A 97 5.68 -37.93 26.71
C THR A 97 6.37 -36.82 25.92
N PRO A 98 5.67 -35.74 25.54
CA PRO A 98 6.29 -34.60 24.88
C PRO A 98 7.24 -33.87 25.85
N LEU A 99 8.43 -33.53 25.36
CA LEU A 99 9.39 -32.67 26.07
C LEU A 99 8.89 -31.23 26.12
N VAL A 100 8.32 -30.76 25.01
CA VAL A 100 7.83 -29.39 24.85
C VAL A 100 6.52 -29.41 24.07
N VAL A 101 5.54 -28.61 24.51
CA VAL A 101 4.29 -28.36 23.80
C VAL A 101 4.16 -26.85 23.58
N ILE A 102 4.07 -26.44 22.32
CA ILE A 102 3.89 -25.04 21.93
C ILE A 102 2.48 -24.91 21.34
N SER A 103 1.67 -24.02 21.93
CA SER A 103 0.34 -23.69 21.40
C SER A 103 0.30 -22.21 21.03
N ALA A 104 -0.17 -21.90 19.81
CA ALA A 104 -0.28 -20.53 19.30
C ALA A 104 -1.59 -20.36 18.52
N PRO A 105 -2.22 -19.18 18.56
CA PRO A 105 -3.41 -18.91 17.75
C PRO A 105 -3.05 -18.97 16.26
N LEU A 106 -3.92 -19.59 15.47
CA LEU A 106 -3.84 -19.64 14.01
C LEU A 106 -4.99 -18.84 13.43
N HIS A 107 -4.66 -17.69 12.85
CA HIS A 107 -5.63 -16.86 12.15
C HIS A 107 -5.67 -17.22 10.67
N VAL A 108 -6.87 -17.52 10.19
CA VAL A 108 -7.16 -17.75 8.78
C VAL A 108 -7.79 -16.49 8.23
N SER A 109 -7.22 -15.93 7.17
CA SER A 109 -7.77 -14.78 6.47
C SER A 109 -8.21 -15.24 5.10
N GLU A 110 -9.45 -14.92 4.74
CA GLU A 110 -9.88 -15.00 3.35
C GLU A 110 -9.29 -13.85 2.52
N GLY A 111 -9.10 -14.10 1.23
CA GLY A 111 -8.71 -13.05 0.30
C GLY A 111 -9.87 -12.07 0.09
N SER A 112 -9.66 -10.79 0.40
CA SER A 112 -10.69 -9.78 0.20
C SER A 112 -10.95 -9.54 -1.30
N ALA A 113 -12.18 -9.78 -1.74
CA ALA A 113 -12.61 -9.43 -3.10
C ALA A 113 -12.42 -7.93 -3.41
N ALA A 114 -12.53 -7.07 -2.39
CA ALA A 114 -12.27 -5.64 -2.52
C ALA A 114 -10.78 -5.35 -2.80
N ALA A 115 -9.86 -6.11 -2.21
CA ALA A 115 -8.43 -5.99 -2.51
C ALA A 115 -8.11 -6.44 -3.94
N SER A 116 -8.74 -7.53 -4.42
CA SER A 116 -8.60 -7.99 -5.80
C SER A 116 -9.17 -6.99 -6.82
N LEU A 117 -10.35 -6.43 -6.54
CA LEU A 117 -10.94 -5.37 -7.37
C LEU A 117 -10.08 -4.11 -7.35
N GLY A 118 -9.58 -3.70 -6.18
CA GLY A 118 -8.70 -2.55 -6.04
C GLY A 118 -7.38 -2.71 -6.79
N LEU A 119 -6.80 -3.92 -6.79
CA LEU A 119 -5.65 -4.27 -7.62
C LEU A 119 -5.97 -4.12 -9.11
N LEU A 120 -7.10 -4.66 -9.58
CA LEU A 120 -7.52 -4.56 -10.97
C LEU A 120 -7.73 -3.09 -11.39
N VAL A 121 -8.43 -2.30 -10.57
CA VAL A 121 -8.63 -0.87 -10.80
C VAL A 121 -7.28 -0.14 -10.84
N GLY A 122 -6.36 -0.44 -9.92
CA GLY A 122 -5.01 0.13 -9.89
C GLY A 122 -4.20 -0.18 -11.14
N LEU A 123 -4.23 -1.43 -11.62
CA LEU A 123 -3.54 -1.85 -12.85
C LEU A 123 -4.14 -1.20 -14.10
N VAL A 124 -5.47 -1.18 -14.22
CA VAL A 124 -6.17 -0.57 -15.35
C VAL A 124 -5.90 0.93 -15.40
N SER A 125 -6.01 1.63 -14.27
CA SER A 125 -5.73 3.07 -14.20
C SER A 125 -4.27 3.41 -14.50
N ALA A 126 -3.32 2.60 -14.05
CA ALA A 126 -1.91 2.76 -14.44
C ALA A 126 -1.68 2.53 -15.93
N ALA A 127 -2.28 1.48 -16.52
CA ALA A 127 -2.20 1.23 -17.96
C ALA A 127 -2.82 2.39 -18.78
N LEU A 128 -3.93 2.95 -18.32
CA LEU A 128 -4.55 4.13 -18.93
C LEU A 128 -3.68 5.37 -18.79
N GLY A 129 -3.01 5.57 -17.65
CA GLY A 129 -2.06 6.66 -17.44
C GLY A 129 -0.84 6.57 -18.35
N LEU A 130 -0.25 5.39 -18.51
CA LEU A 130 0.83 5.15 -19.47
C LEU A 130 0.36 5.37 -20.92
N ARG A 131 -0.85 4.92 -21.25
CA ARG A 131 -1.45 5.15 -22.57
C ARG A 131 -1.66 6.63 -22.84
N GLN A 132 -2.13 7.38 -21.84
CA GLN A 132 -2.30 8.83 -21.92
C GLN A 132 -0.95 9.53 -22.11
N LEU A 133 0.06 9.17 -21.32
CA LEU A 133 1.42 9.70 -21.45
C LEU A 133 2.01 9.44 -22.84
N LYS A 134 1.83 8.23 -23.38
CA LYS A 134 2.32 7.89 -24.74
C LYS A 134 1.60 8.68 -25.83
N ARG A 135 0.30 8.93 -25.69
CA ARG A 135 -0.51 9.61 -26.71
C ARG A 135 -0.38 11.13 -26.66
N GLU A 136 -0.43 11.69 -25.46
CA GLU A 136 -0.54 13.14 -25.26
C GLU A 136 0.75 13.77 -24.73
N GLY A 137 1.67 12.98 -24.17
CA GLY A 137 2.96 13.47 -23.67
C GLY A 137 3.78 14.28 -24.69
N PRO A 138 3.87 13.88 -25.97
CA PRO A 138 4.53 14.71 -26.98
C PRO A 138 3.89 16.09 -27.15
N ALA A 139 2.55 16.18 -27.08
CA ALA A 139 1.83 17.45 -27.17
C ALA A 139 2.05 18.30 -25.91
N TRP A 140 2.08 17.67 -24.73
CA TRP A 140 2.34 18.36 -23.46
C TRP A 140 3.71 19.06 -23.45
N LEU A 141 4.71 18.49 -24.13
CA LEU A 141 6.05 19.06 -24.23
C LEU A 141 6.20 20.03 -25.41
N GLY A 142 5.53 19.77 -26.54
CA GLY A 142 5.73 20.51 -27.79
C GLY A 142 4.87 21.77 -27.97
N GLU A 143 3.68 21.82 -27.36
CA GLU A 143 2.75 22.95 -27.53
C GLU A 143 2.99 24.16 -26.62
N PRO A 144 3.33 24.02 -25.32
CA PRO A 144 3.47 25.18 -24.44
C PRO A 144 4.78 25.93 -24.66
N PRO A 145 4.81 27.26 -24.43
CA PRO A 145 6.05 28.03 -24.53
C PRO A 145 7.03 27.59 -23.43
N THR A 146 8.33 27.74 -23.70
CA THR A 146 9.41 27.33 -22.78
C THR A 146 9.26 27.96 -21.38
N SER A 147 8.74 29.19 -21.28
CA SER A 147 8.47 29.86 -20.00
C SER A 147 7.45 29.10 -19.14
N THR A 148 6.44 28.48 -19.75
CA THR A 148 5.46 27.62 -19.06
C THR A 148 6.13 26.34 -18.58
N LEU A 149 6.95 25.69 -19.41
CA LEU A 149 7.68 24.49 -19.01
C LEU A 149 8.65 24.77 -17.84
N LEU A 150 9.33 25.91 -17.86
CA LEU A 150 10.19 26.36 -16.76
C LEU A 150 9.39 26.59 -15.47
N THR A 151 8.21 27.21 -15.58
CA THR A 151 7.33 27.44 -14.42
C THR A 151 6.85 26.10 -13.83
N ILE A 152 6.42 25.15 -14.68
CA ILE A 152 6.01 23.81 -14.24
C ILE A 152 7.17 23.12 -13.49
N SER A 153 8.37 23.19 -14.07
CA SER A 153 9.56 22.56 -13.50
C SER A 153 9.96 23.17 -12.16
N LEU A 154 9.88 24.49 -12.04
CA LEU A 154 10.16 25.22 -10.80
C LEU A 154 9.16 24.85 -9.69
N PHE A 155 7.86 24.87 -9.99
CA PHE A 155 6.83 24.47 -9.02
C PHE A 155 6.99 23.01 -8.60
N ALA A 156 7.29 22.11 -9.54
CA ALA A 156 7.56 20.70 -9.26
C ALA A 156 8.79 20.53 -8.37
N ALA A 157 9.87 21.26 -8.63
CA ALA A 157 11.10 21.22 -7.83
C ALA A 157 10.88 21.72 -6.39
N VAL A 158 10.14 22.83 -6.22
CA VAL A 158 9.78 23.35 -4.88
C VAL A 158 8.92 22.34 -4.13
N ALA A 159 7.91 21.77 -4.77
CA ALA A 159 7.07 20.75 -4.16
C ALA A 159 7.85 19.46 -3.85
N PHE A 160 8.85 19.11 -4.67
CA PHE A 160 9.77 18.02 -4.38
C PHE A 160 10.64 18.29 -3.14
N LEU A 161 11.08 19.54 -2.93
CA LEU A 161 11.83 19.90 -1.73
C LEU A 161 10.99 19.68 -0.46
N PHE A 162 9.71 20.05 -0.47
CA PHE A 162 8.79 19.75 0.63
C PHE A 162 8.64 18.24 0.87
N ASN A 163 8.57 17.44 -0.19
CA ASN A 163 8.56 15.97 -0.07
C ASN A 163 9.83 15.44 0.59
N ALA A 164 11.00 15.87 0.12
CA ALA A 164 12.28 15.44 0.66
C ALA A 164 12.41 15.84 2.15
N ALA A 165 12.01 17.05 2.51
CA ALA A 165 11.99 17.51 3.89
C ALA A 165 11.03 16.67 4.75
N SER A 166 9.82 16.39 4.24
CA SER A 166 8.83 15.56 4.92
C SER A 166 9.31 14.13 5.17
N LEU A 167 10.04 13.54 4.22
CA LEU A 167 10.67 12.23 4.40
C LEU A 167 11.69 12.22 5.53
N LEU A 168 12.55 13.25 5.62
CA LEU A 168 13.54 13.38 6.68
C LEU A 168 12.89 13.55 8.06
N ILE A 169 11.88 14.41 8.14
CA ILE A 169 11.09 14.61 9.37
C ILE A 169 10.34 13.32 9.73
N GLY A 170 9.82 12.61 8.73
CA GLY A 170 9.00 11.43 8.89
C GLY A 170 9.68 10.28 9.64
N VAL A 171 10.99 10.12 9.50
CA VAL A 171 11.76 9.13 10.27
C VAL A 171 11.68 9.41 11.77
N GLY A 172 11.83 10.68 12.19
CA GLY A 172 11.73 11.08 13.58
C GLY A 172 10.29 11.13 14.10
N VAL A 173 9.33 11.49 13.26
CA VAL A 173 7.91 11.51 13.65
C VAL A 173 7.36 10.09 13.81
N ALA A 174 7.79 9.16 12.95
CA ALA A 174 7.34 7.75 13.01
C ALA A 174 7.71 7.06 14.32
N THR A 175 8.83 7.43 14.96
CA THR A 175 9.21 6.84 16.25
C THR A 175 8.32 7.30 17.40
N VAL A 176 7.74 8.51 17.32
CA VAL A 176 6.89 9.07 18.38
C VAL A 176 5.41 8.80 18.11
N LEU A 177 4.93 9.07 16.89
CA LEU A 177 3.51 9.00 16.54
C LEU A 177 3.09 7.64 15.97
N GLY A 178 4.04 6.76 15.62
CA GLY A 178 3.77 5.44 15.04
C GLY A 178 2.79 5.52 13.85
N PRO A 179 1.58 4.95 13.96
CA PRO A 179 0.59 4.94 12.87
C PRO A 179 0.02 6.32 12.51
N PHE A 180 0.18 7.34 13.34
CA PHE A 180 -0.28 8.71 13.05
C PHE A 180 0.76 9.57 12.34
N SER A 181 1.99 9.07 12.16
CA SER A 181 3.06 9.80 11.46
C SER A 181 2.64 10.33 10.08
N PRO A 182 1.93 9.55 9.24
CA PRO A 182 1.50 10.03 7.93
C PRO A 182 0.54 11.23 7.97
N LEU A 183 -0.15 11.48 9.09
CA LEU A 183 -0.97 12.68 9.23
C LEU A 183 -0.12 13.94 9.29
N LEU A 184 1.02 13.91 9.97
CA LEU A 184 1.88 15.08 10.11
C LEU A 184 2.74 15.27 8.86
N THR A 185 3.36 14.19 8.37
CA THR A 185 4.19 14.23 7.16
C THR A 185 3.35 14.52 5.91
N GLY A 186 2.13 13.98 5.85
CA GLY A 186 1.15 14.25 4.79
C GLY A 186 0.64 15.69 4.80
N LEU A 187 0.62 16.37 5.96
CA LEU A 187 0.28 17.79 6.00
C LEU A 187 1.36 18.63 5.31
N ILE A 188 2.63 18.35 5.59
CA ILE A 188 3.75 19.10 5.00
C ILE A 188 3.87 18.81 3.50
N ASP A 189 3.92 17.53 3.13
CA ASP A 189 4.12 17.14 1.73
C ASP A 189 2.84 17.29 0.91
N GLY A 190 1.76 16.64 1.34
CA GLY A 190 0.50 16.58 0.61
C GLY A 190 -0.13 17.96 0.42
N ALA A 191 -0.21 18.77 1.49
CA ALA A 191 -0.79 20.11 1.36
C ALA A 191 0.10 21.03 0.51
N ALA A 192 1.43 20.97 0.65
CA ALA A 192 2.32 21.78 -0.18
C ALA A 192 2.22 21.38 -1.66
N ARG A 193 2.23 20.08 -1.97
CA ARG A 193 2.06 19.57 -3.34
C ARG A 193 0.74 19.99 -3.95
N ALA A 194 -0.36 19.85 -3.20
CA ALA A 194 -1.69 20.25 -3.65
C ALA A 194 -1.78 21.77 -3.87
N ALA A 195 -1.17 22.58 -2.98
CA ALA A 195 -1.18 24.04 -3.10
C ALA A 195 -0.36 24.51 -4.31
N MET A 196 0.81 23.92 -4.53
CA MET A 196 1.66 24.21 -5.69
C MET A 196 0.95 23.84 -6.99
N LEU A 197 0.36 22.64 -7.06
CA LEU A 197 -0.40 22.20 -8.22
C LEU A 197 -1.63 23.09 -8.49
N ALA A 198 -2.42 23.41 -7.46
CA ALA A 198 -3.59 24.28 -7.59
C ALA A 198 -3.21 25.70 -8.04
N THR A 199 -2.10 26.24 -7.54
CA THR A 199 -1.56 27.53 -7.98
C THR A 199 -1.14 27.46 -9.45
N LEU A 200 -0.38 26.44 -9.83
CA LEU A 200 0.08 26.22 -11.20
C LEU A 200 -1.08 26.09 -12.18
N LEU A 201 -2.13 25.34 -11.83
CA LEU A 201 -3.33 25.19 -12.64
C LEU A 201 -4.11 26.50 -12.78
N THR A 202 -4.11 27.35 -11.76
CA THR A 202 -4.75 28.68 -11.83
C THR A 202 -3.99 29.64 -12.76
N LEU A 203 -2.67 29.52 -12.84
CA LEU A 203 -1.84 30.29 -13.77
C LEU A 203 -1.94 29.75 -15.19
N HIS A 204 -1.82 28.44 -15.37
CA HIS A 204 -1.73 27.75 -16.66
C HIS A 204 -2.70 26.56 -16.72
N PRO A 205 -4.02 26.79 -16.89
CA PRO A 205 -5.01 25.73 -17.02
C PRO A 205 -4.98 25.12 -18.42
N ARG A 206 -4.04 24.22 -18.66
CA ARG A 206 -3.92 23.45 -19.89
C ARG A 206 -3.81 21.96 -19.58
N PRO A 207 -4.32 21.08 -20.46
CA PRO A 207 -4.13 19.64 -20.30
C PRO A 207 -2.63 19.33 -20.30
N GLY A 208 -2.21 18.40 -19.44
CA GLY A 208 -0.80 18.01 -19.32
C GLY A 208 0.04 18.83 -18.35
N VAL A 209 -0.42 19.99 -17.87
CA VAL A 209 0.32 20.78 -16.87
C VAL A 209 0.46 20.02 -15.56
N ALA A 210 -0.63 19.42 -15.09
CA ALA A 210 -0.60 18.57 -13.90
C ALA A 210 0.21 17.30 -14.15
N GLY A 211 0.07 16.70 -15.33
CA GLY A 211 0.84 15.52 -15.68
C GLY A 211 2.35 15.75 -15.71
N LEU A 212 2.81 16.82 -16.37
CA LEU A 212 4.22 17.20 -16.38
C LEU A 212 4.73 17.53 -14.97
N TYR A 213 3.96 18.27 -14.17
CA TYR A 213 4.30 18.54 -12.77
C TYR A 213 4.54 17.24 -11.99
N LEU A 214 3.63 16.27 -12.06
CA LEU A 214 3.75 14.98 -11.38
C LEU A 214 4.94 14.16 -11.90
N LEU A 215 5.16 14.14 -13.21
CA LEU A 215 6.28 13.41 -13.83
C LEU A 215 7.62 14.02 -13.46
N THR A 216 7.75 15.34 -13.45
CA THR A 216 8.96 16.02 -13.00
C THR A 216 9.24 15.70 -11.53
N GLN A 217 8.22 15.71 -10.67
CA GLN A 217 8.39 15.29 -9.27
C GLN A 217 8.83 13.83 -9.13
N ALA A 218 8.22 12.93 -9.91
CA ALA A 218 8.56 11.52 -9.90
C ALA A 218 10.00 11.30 -10.37
N LEU A 219 10.45 11.98 -11.43
CA LEU A 219 11.82 11.93 -11.92
C LEU A 219 12.81 12.45 -10.88
N LEU A 220 12.56 13.62 -10.29
CA LEU A 220 13.42 14.16 -9.22
C LEU A 220 13.53 13.19 -8.05
N SER A 221 12.41 12.61 -7.63
CA SER A 221 12.39 11.61 -6.54
C SER A 221 13.16 10.34 -6.91
N ALA A 222 13.00 9.85 -8.15
CA ALA A 222 13.72 8.70 -8.65
C ALA A 222 15.24 8.92 -8.70
N PHE A 223 15.69 10.09 -9.15
CA PHE A 223 17.11 10.45 -9.21
C PHE A 223 17.70 10.67 -7.81
N THR A 224 17.00 11.35 -6.91
CA THR A 224 17.53 11.66 -5.57
C THR A 224 17.54 10.44 -4.65
N PHE A 225 16.52 9.59 -4.70
CA PHE A 225 16.40 8.44 -3.80
C PHE A 225 16.81 7.10 -4.43
N GLY A 226 17.17 7.08 -5.72
CA GLY A 226 17.58 5.86 -6.42
C GLY A 226 16.47 4.83 -6.62
N ARG A 227 15.20 5.20 -6.39
CA ARG A 227 14.04 4.29 -6.44
C ARG A 227 13.40 4.31 -7.83
N ILE A 228 13.99 3.59 -8.78
CA ILE A 228 13.36 3.31 -10.08
C ILE A 228 12.86 1.86 -10.05
N GLY A 229 11.62 1.67 -9.60
CA GLY A 229 10.98 0.36 -9.53
C GLY A 229 9.69 0.30 -10.35
N LEU A 230 9.31 -0.91 -10.78
CA LEU A 230 8.03 -1.13 -11.49
C LEU A 230 6.83 -0.69 -10.66
N ILE A 231 6.91 -0.89 -9.35
CA ILE A 231 5.87 -0.49 -8.39
C ILE A 231 5.74 1.04 -8.33
N GLU A 232 6.85 1.78 -8.32
CA GLU A 232 6.83 3.25 -8.34
C GLU A 232 6.19 3.77 -9.63
N LEU A 233 6.57 3.18 -10.77
CA LEU A 233 5.98 3.51 -12.06
C LEU A 233 4.47 3.28 -12.08
N LEU A 234 4.01 2.18 -11.46
CA LEU A 234 2.58 1.89 -11.31
C LEU A 234 1.85 2.98 -10.54
N PHE A 235 2.39 3.40 -9.38
CA PHE A 235 1.78 4.46 -8.56
C PHE A 235 1.74 5.81 -9.28
N VAL A 236 2.84 6.20 -9.93
CA VAL A 236 2.94 7.46 -10.68
C VAL A 236 1.99 7.47 -11.87
N ALA A 237 1.97 6.41 -12.68
CA ALA A 237 1.11 6.33 -13.86
C ALA A 237 -0.38 6.36 -13.49
N LYS A 238 -0.76 5.65 -12.42
CA LYS A 238 -2.11 5.68 -11.89
C LYS A 238 -2.51 7.09 -11.42
N ARG A 239 -1.66 7.74 -10.62
CA ARG A 239 -1.93 9.08 -10.10
C ARG A 239 -2.07 10.09 -11.23
N LEU A 240 -1.19 10.00 -12.23
CA LEU A 240 -1.26 10.79 -13.46
C LEU A 240 -2.64 10.68 -14.13
N PHE A 241 -3.13 9.45 -14.31
CA PHE A 241 -4.45 9.20 -14.91
C PHE A 241 -5.59 9.87 -14.14
N TRP A 242 -5.68 9.64 -12.82
CA TRP A 242 -6.77 10.18 -12.03
C TRP A 242 -6.75 11.71 -11.97
N VAL A 243 -5.59 12.32 -11.78
CA VAL A 243 -5.46 13.78 -11.74
C VAL A 243 -5.88 14.40 -13.08
N GLU A 244 -5.35 13.93 -14.21
CA GLU A 244 -5.75 14.47 -15.52
C GLU A 244 -7.23 14.21 -15.84
N LEU A 245 -7.76 13.03 -15.47
CA LEU A 245 -9.17 12.69 -15.67
C LEU A 245 -10.10 13.66 -14.92
N PHE A 246 -9.86 13.88 -13.63
CA PHE A 246 -10.71 14.76 -12.83
C PHE A 246 -10.55 16.23 -13.21
N LEU A 247 -9.33 16.68 -13.54
CA LEU A 247 -9.14 18.04 -14.03
C LEU A 247 -9.91 18.31 -15.33
N ARG A 248 -9.99 17.32 -16.23
CA ARG A 248 -10.82 17.40 -17.44
C ARG A 248 -12.30 17.32 -17.14
N ALA A 249 -12.73 16.39 -16.28
CA ALA A 249 -14.13 16.19 -15.93
C ALA A 249 -14.75 17.43 -15.28
N PHE A 250 -13.99 18.14 -14.44
CA PHE A 250 -14.39 19.41 -13.84
C PHE A 250 -14.13 20.64 -14.73
N GLY A 251 -13.65 20.44 -15.96
CA GLY A 251 -13.44 21.50 -16.94
C GLY A 251 -12.30 22.47 -16.63
N LEU A 252 -11.43 22.14 -15.66
CA LEU A 252 -10.33 23.00 -15.21
C LEU A 252 -9.25 23.16 -16.28
N THR A 253 -9.03 22.15 -17.11
CA THR A 253 -8.05 22.19 -18.22
C THR A 253 -8.67 22.49 -19.58
N THR A 254 -9.99 22.35 -19.72
CA THR A 254 -10.72 22.52 -20.99
C THR A 254 -11.30 23.93 -21.16
N HIS A 255 -11.83 24.53 -20.09
CA HIS A 255 -12.58 25.79 -20.17
C HIS A 255 -11.96 26.87 -19.29
N PRO A 256 -11.12 27.76 -19.83
CA PRO A 256 -10.40 28.75 -19.01
C PRO A 256 -11.30 29.75 -18.27
N ALA A 257 -12.59 29.81 -18.57
CA ALA A 257 -13.60 30.67 -17.95
C ALA A 257 -13.79 30.41 -16.43
N TRP A 258 -13.43 29.23 -15.92
CA TRP A 258 -13.49 28.94 -14.48
C TRP A 258 -12.61 29.90 -13.65
N ARG A 259 -11.61 30.52 -14.28
CA ARG A 259 -10.69 31.46 -13.65
C ARG A 259 -11.35 32.78 -13.26
N ASP A 260 -12.42 33.18 -13.93
CA ASP A 260 -13.09 34.46 -13.69
C ASP A 260 -14.31 34.29 -12.77
N GLU A 261 -14.56 33.07 -12.31
CA GLU A 261 -15.62 32.77 -11.34
C GLU A 261 -15.31 33.36 -9.96
N PRO A 262 -16.37 33.60 -9.15
CA PRO A 262 -16.19 34.06 -7.77
C PRO A 262 -15.32 33.10 -6.98
N ARG A 263 -14.52 33.66 -6.07
CA ARG A 263 -13.49 32.95 -5.30
C ARG A 263 -13.97 31.62 -4.71
N LEU A 264 -15.19 31.58 -4.17
CA LEU A 264 -15.77 30.39 -3.56
C LEU A 264 -16.05 29.27 -4.59
N ARG A 265 -16.57 29.61 -5.78
CA ARG A 265 -16.82 28.63 -6.85
C ARG A 265 -15.52 28.12 -7.45
N ARG A 266 -14.53 28.99 -7.60
CA ARG A 266 -13.18 28.61 -8.04
C ARG A 266 -12.55 27.62 -7.08
N TRP A 267 -12.58 27.93 -5.79
CA TRP A 267 -12.10 27.04 -4.74
C TRP A 267 -12.86 25.71 -4.76
N ALA A 268 -14.20 25.73 -4.79
CA ALA A 268 -15.01 24.52 -4.77
C ALA A 268 -14.72 23.60 -5.96
N ARG A 269 -14.53 24.15 -7.17
CA ARG A 269 -14.18 23.35 -8.36
C ARG A 269 -12.78 22.77 -8.29
N LEU A 270 -11.78 23.57 -7.89
CA LEU A 270 -10.41 23.09 -7.71
C LEU A 270 -10.33 22.01 -6.63
N ALA A 271 -10.95 22.27 -5.48
CA ALA A 271 -11.00 21.35 -4.36
C ALA A 271 -11.73 20.06 -4.77
N ALA A 272 -12.88 20.13 -5.43
CA ALA A 272 -13.60 18.94 -5.89
C ALA A 272 -12.75 18.08 -6.83
N ALA A 273 -12.12 18.68 -7.84
CA ALA A 273 -11.31 17.93 -8.79
C ALA A 273 -10.08 17.28 -8.13
N LEU A 274 -9.32 18.03 -7.34
CA LEU A 274 -8.12 17.52 -6.69
C LEU A 274 -8.43 16.55 -5.55
N CYS A 275 -9.47 16.81 -4.74
CA CYS A 275 -9.86 15.87 -3.68
C CYS A 275 -10.38 14.55 -4.27
N CYS A 276 -11.21 14.58 -5.32
CA CYS A 276 -11.65 13.34 -5.97
C CYS A 276 -10.45 12.55 -6.55
N ALA A 277 -9.51 13.24 -7.19
CA ALA A 277 -8.30 12.61 -7.72
C ALA A 277 -7.43 12.00 -6.62
N GLU A 278 -7.18 12.73 -5.52
CA GLU A 278 -6.35 12.28 -4.41
C GLU A 278 -7.03 11.15 -3.62
N VAL A 279 -8.32 11.25 -3.31
CA VAL A 279 -9.06 10.20 -2.58
C VAL A 279 -9.06 8.89 -3.36
N ILE A 280 -9.34 8.92 -4.67
CA ILE A 280 -9.35 7.70 -5.49
C ILE A 280 -7.92 7.19 -5.69
N SER A 281 -6.94 8.07 -5.88
CA SER A 281 -5.53 7.69 -5.96
C SER A 281 -5.06 7.03 -4.66
N GLU A 282 -5.43 7.56 -3.50
CA GLU A 282 -5.05 7.01 -2.20
C GLU A 282 -5.78 5.70 -1.90
N ALA A 283 -7.10 5.64 -2.14
CA ALA A 283 -7.88 4.41 -1.95
C ALA A 283 -7.32 3.25 -2.78
N THR A 284 -7.05 3.49 -4.06
CA THR A 284 -6.40 2.48 -4.92
C THR A 284 -4.96 2.20 -4.50
N SER A 285 -4.28 3.15 -3.84
CA SER A 285 -2.90 2.96 -3.34
C SER A 285 -2.87 2.02 -2.14
N LEU A 286 -3.80 2.22 -1.20
CA LEU A 286 -4.00 1.36 -0.05
C LEU A 286 -4.40 -0.05 -0.49
N MET A 287 -5.31 -0.19 -1.46
CA MET A 287 -5.71 -1.50 -1.98
C MET A 287 -4.56 -2.23 -2.70
N LEU A 288 -3.75 -1.51 -3.49
CA LEU A 288 -2.53 -2.07 -4.07
C LEU A 288 -1.55 -2.52 -2.98
N SER A 289 -1.41 -1.73 -1.91
CA SER A 289 -0.54 -2.09 -0.79
C SER A 289 -1.03 -3.34 -0.05
N VAL A 290 -2.35 -3.46 0.18
CA VAL A 290 -2.97 -4.67 0.75
C VAL A 290 -2.72 -5.88 -0.15
N ALA A 291 -2.93 -5.76 -1.46
CA ALA A 291 -2.79 -6.88 -2.39
C ALA A 291 -1.33 -7.30 -2.63
N LEU A 292 -0.42 -6.34 -2.82
CA LEU A 292 0.99 -6.59 -3.17
C LEU A 292 1.85 -6.97 -1.96
N TYR A 293 1.61 -6.33 -0.81
CA TYR A 293 2.41 -6.54 0.40
C TYR A 293 1.69 -7.38 1.46
N ARG A 294 0.48 -7.88 1.18
CA ARG A 294 -0.36 -8.64 2.14
C ARG A 294 -0.53 -7.90 3.47
N LEU A 295 -0.69 -6.59 3.40
CA LEU A 295 -0.87 -5.74 4.57
C LEU A 295 -2.30 -5.85 5.11
N PHE A 296 -2.42 -5.96 6.43
CA PHE A 296 -3.69 -5.89 7.13
C PHE A 296 -3.88 -4.47 7.67
N LEU A 297 -4.66 -3.66 6.95
CA LEU A 297 -4.99 -2.30 7.36
C LEU A 297 -6.30 -2.31 8.15
N ALA A 298 -6.32 -1.60 9.28
CA ALA A 298 -7.55 -1.41 10.05
C ALA A 298 -8.48 -0.39 9.36
N ASP A 299 -9.79 -0.58 9.44
CA ASP A 299 -10.78 0.28 8.76
C ASP A 299 -10.65 1.75 9.17
N TRP A 300 -10.44 2.00 10.46
CA TRP A 300 -10.25 3.36 10.97
C TRP A 300 -9.03 4.06 10.34
N TYR A 301 -7.97 3.31 10.05
CA TYR A 301 -6.75 3.84 9.45
C TYR A 301 -6.99 4.19 7.97
N VAL A 302 -7.72 3.34 7.25
CA VAL A 302 -8.13 3.62 5.86
C VAL A 302 -8.98 4.90 5.81
N VAL A 303 -10.00 5.00 6.66
CA VAL A 303 -10.87 6.19 6.73
C VAL A 303 -10.05 7.44 7.10
N MET A 304 -9.13 7.33 8.05
CA MET A 304 -8.25 8.42 8.45
C MET A 304 -7.39 8.94 7.30
N MET A 305 -6.80 8.04 6.49
CA MET A 305 -5.97 8.43 5.35
C MET A 305 -6.77 9.09 4.23
N LEU A 306 -8.00 8.63 4.00
CA LEU A 306 -8.88 9.21 2.98
C LEU A 306 -9.44 10.56 3.40
N LEU A 307 -9.88 10.72 4.65
CA LEU A 307 -10.49 11.96 5.13
C LEU A 307 -9.47 13.03 5.51
N GLY A 308 -8.36 12.66 6.14
CA GLY A 308 -7.35 13.63 6.60
C GLY A 308 -6.47 14.09 5.44
N PRO A 309 -5.45 13.30 5.04
CA PRO A 309 -4.55 13.67 3.96
C PRO A 309 -5.22 13.88 2.60
N ALA A 310 -5.96 12.89 2.09
CA ALA A 310 -6.43 12.94 0.71
C ALA A 310 -7.52 14.01 0.48
N LEU A 311 -8.44 14.17 1.44
CA LEU A 311 -9.53 15.14 1.35
C LEU A 311 -9.24 16.45 2.10
N GLY A 312 -9.02 16.38 3.42
CA GLY A 312 -8.89 17.55 4.27
C GLY A 312 -7.71 18.45 3.89
N TYR A 313 -6.51 17.87 3.77
CA TYR A 313 -5.31 18.66 3.47
C TYR A 313 -5.33 19.21 2.04
N THR A 314 -5.84 18.44 1.09
CA THR A 314 -6.02 18.88 -0.31
C THR A 314 -7.01 20.05 -0.41
N ALA A 315 -8.14 19.98 0.31
CA ALA A 315 -9.13 21.06 0.32
C ALA A 315 -8.56 22.35 0.96
N LEU A 316 -7.83 22.21 2.06
CA LEU A 316 -7.14 23.32 2.73
C LEU A 316 -6.07 23.94 1.82
N ALA A 317 -5.27 23.11 1.15
CA ALA A 317 -4.27 23.55 0.20
C ALA A 317 -4.89 24.35 -0.96
N CYS A 318 -6.03 23.90 -1.48
CA CYS A 318 -6.79 24.66 -2.48
C CYS A 318 -7.26 26.02 -1.94
N ALA A 319 -7.69 26.07 -0.67
CA ALA A 319 -8.15 27.32 -0.05
C ALA A 319 -7.02 28.36 0.08
N LEU A 320 -5.79 27.90 0.33
CA LEU A 320 -4.58 28.73 0.37
C LEU A 320 -4.08 29.11 -1.03
N ALA A 321 -4.20 28.20 -2.00
CA ALA A 321 -3.72 28.42 -3.37
C ALA A 321 -4.49 29.50 -4.12
N VAL A 322 -5.82 29.58 -3.95
CA VAL A 322 -6.66 30.56 -4.66
C VAL A 322 -6.23 32.02 -4.42
N PRO A 323 -6.13 32.54 -3.18
CA PRO A 323 -5.69 33.91 -2.93
C PRO A 323 -4.22 34.14 -3.34
N PHE A 324 -3.37 33.13 -3.19
CA PHE A 324 -1.97 33.22 -3.59
C PHE A 324 -1.82 33.36 -5.11
N ALA A 325 -2.56 32.55 -5.88
CA ALA A 325 -2.59 32.65 -7.33
C ALA A 325 -3.16 33.99 -7.82
N GLU A 326 -4.15 34.55 -7.13
CA GLU A 326 -4.66 35.90 -7.41
C GLU A 326 -3.62 37.00 -7.17
N SER A 327 -2.77 36.84 -6.15
CA SER A 327 -1.64 37.75 -5.90
C SER A 327 -0.62 37.70 -7.05
N LEU A 328 -0.22 36.48 -7.44
CA LEU A 328 0.75 36.29 -8.53
C LEU A 328 0.24 36.80 -9.88
N ARG A 329 -1.06 36.61 -10.17
CA ARG A 329 -1.71 37.13 -11.38
C ARG A 329 -1.70 38.66 -11.46
N ARG A 330 -1.72 39.36 -10.32
CA ARG A 330 -1.65 40.82 -10.27
C ARG A 330 -0.26 41.37 -10.59
N ILE A 331 0.79 40.58 -10.33
CA ILE A 331 2.19 40.96 -10.59
C ILE A 331 2.59 40.66 -12.05
N GLN A 332 1.93 39.69 -12.69
CA GLN A 332 2.17 39.36 -14.10
C GLN A 332 1.44 40.27 -15.11
N ARG A 333 0.50 41.10 -14.66
CA ARG A 333 -0.15 42.14 -15.48
C ARG A 333 0.61 43.44 -15.36
#